data_AF-A0A1I4T711-F1
#
_entry.id   AF-A0A1I4T711-F1
#
_cell.length_a   1.000
_cell.length_b   1.000
_cell.length_c   1.000
_cell.angle_alpha   90.00
_cell.angle_beta   90.00
_cell.angle_gamma   90.00
#
_symmetry.space_group_name_H-M   'P 1'
#
loop_
_entity.id
_entity.type
_entity.pdbx_description
1 polymer ?
#
loop_
_entity_poly.entity_id
_entity_poly.type
_entity_poly.pdbx_seq_one_letter_code
_entity_poly.pdbx_strand_id
1 'polypeptide(L)'
;MDDKITAVYLMVWKSELKPEDGNSFERPLAEQKAYLQKCMKERWKISPDENVQFYTNRRELFWDIERHRVKRLVVYSLDRLAATREELEGILFELDAEGIELLIANE
;
A
#
# COMPACT_ATOMS: atom_id res chain seq x y z
N MET A 1 20.69 -11.92 -6.45
CA MET A 1 19.55 -11.15 -6.95
C MET A 1 18.87 -10.62 -5.71
N ASP A 2 18.93 -9.31 -5.48
CA ASP A 2 18.14 -8.71 -4.40
C ASP A 2 16.66 -8.88 -4.75
N ASP A 3 15.98 -9.78 -4.05
CA ASP A 3 14.55 -10.08 -4.21
C ASP A 3 13.73 -8.89 -3.69
N LYS A 4 13.71 -7.80 -4.47
CA LYS A 4 12.90 -6.63 -4.16
C LYS A 4 11.43 -7.02 -4.13
N ILE A 5 10.72 -6.50 -3.13
CA ILE A 5 9.33 -6.83 -2.85
C ILE A 5 8.36 -5.87 -3.54
N THR A 6 7.16 -6.37 -3.79
CA THR A 6 5.97 -5.54 -4.03
C THR A 6 5.33 -5.28 -2.67
N ALA A 7 5.44 -4.05 -2.18
CA ALA A 7 4.84 -3.62 -0.93
C ALA A 7 3.36 -3.25 -1.15
N VAL A 8 2.48 -3.70 -0.26
CA VAL A 8 1.05 -3.37 -0.27
C VAL A 8 0.71 -2.69 1.04
N TYR A 9 0.34 -1.41 0.98
CA TYR A 9 -0.04 -0.65 2.17
C TYR A 9 -1.55 -0.68 2.39
N LEU A 10 -1.95 -1.18 3.55
CA LEU A 10 -3.34 -1.31 4.00
C LEU A 10 -3.62 -0.28 5.08
N MET A 11 -4.60 0.57 4.83
CA MET A 11 -5.00 1.65 5.73
C MET A 11 -6.48 1.96 5.53
N VAL A 12 -7.21 1.91 6.64
CA VAL A 12 -8.64 2.22 6.71
C VAL A 12 -8.82 3.32 7.75
N TRP A 13 -9.50 4.39 7.37
CA TRP A 13 -9.84 5.47 8.28
C TRP A 13 -10.91 5.01 9.27
N LYS A 14 -10.85 5.51 10.50
CA LYS A 14 -11.89 5.22 11.50
C LYS A 14 -13.29 5.64 11.03
N SER A 15 -13.39 6.69 10.20
CA SER A 15 -14.64 7.16 9.59
C SER A 15 -15.26 6.17 8.59
N GLU A 16 -14.50 5.18 8.14
CA GLU A 16 -14.97 4.16 7.19
C GLU A 16 -15.49 2.90 7.88
N LEU A 17 -15.33 2.82 9.21
CA LEU A 17 -15.88 1.71 9.99
C LEU A 17 -17.41 1.77 9.98
N LYS A 18 -18.03 0.66 9.61
CA LYS A 18 -19.47 0.47 9.69
C LYS A 18 -19.85 0.10 11.13
N PRO A 19 -21.12 0.33 11.55
CA PRO A 19 -21.58 -0.06 12.88
C PRO A 19 -21.34 -1.55 13.21
N GLU A 20 -21.47 -2.41 12.20
CA GLU A 20 -21.24 -3.86 12.28
C GLU A 20 -19.77 -4.25 12.51
N ASP A 21 -18.81 -3.35 12.27
CA ASP A 21 -17.39 -3.62 12.50
C ASP A 21 -17.02 -3.50 13.99
N GLY A 22 -17.88 -2.93 14.84
CA GLY A 22 -17.67 -2.91 16.29
C GLY A 22 -16.39 -2.18 16.74
N ASN A 23 -15.95 -1.14 16.01
CA ASN A 23 -14.64 -0.48 16.15
C ASN A 23 -13.41 -1.35 15.78
N SER A 24 -13.61 -2.54 15.20
CA SER A 24 -12.53 -3.36 14.67
C SER A 24 -12.19 -2.96 13.24
N PHE A 25 -10.89 -2.94 12.93
CA PHE A 25 -10.40 -2.72 11.57
C PHE A 25 -10.19 -4.03 10.80
N GLU A 26 -10.37 -5.20 11.43
CA GLU A 26 -10.01 -6.49 10.83
C GLU A 26 -10.77 -6.78 9.55
N ARG A 27 -12.10 -6.65 9.58
CA ARG A 27 -12.94 -6.89 8.39
C ARG A 27 -12.64 -5.89 7.26
N PRO A 28 -12.66 -4.56 7.47
CA PRO A 28 -12.40 -3.63 6.37
C PRO A 28 -10.96 -3.71 5.84
N LEU A 29 -9.96 -4.01 6.67
CA LEU A 29 -8.60 -4.29 6.19
C LEU A 29 -8.54 -5.57 5.35
N ALA A 30 -9.28 -6.62 5.72
CA ALA A 30 -9.38 -7.84 4.93
C ALA A 30 -10.07 -7.60 3.58
N GLU A 31 -11.14 -6.79 3.55
CA GLU A 31 -11.82 -6.38 2.31
C GLU A 31 -10.89 -5.56 1.40
N GLN A 32 -10.20 -4.57 1.94
CA GLN A 32 -9.22 -3.78 1.20
C GLN A 32 -8.08 -4.65 0.67
N LYS A 33 -7.55 -5.57 1.49
CA LYS A 33 -6.52 -6.52 1.07
C LYS A 33 -6.99 -7.38 -0.10
N ALA A 34 -8.17 -7.98 -0.01
CA ALA A 34 -8.73 -8.82 -1.06
C ALA A 34 -8.94 -8.03 -2.36
N TYR A 35 -9.41 -6.78 -2.24
CA TYR A 35 -9.57 -5.88 -3.38
C TYR A 35 -8.22 -5.57 -4.05
N LEU A 36 -7.19 -5.18 -3.29
CA LEU A 36 -5.87 -4.89 -3.84
C LEU A 36 -5.24 -6.12 -4.48
N GLN A 37 -5.37 -7.30 -3.87
CA GLN A 37 -4.90 -8.55 -4.48
C GLN A 37 -5.60 -8.84 -5.83
N LYS A 38 -6.90 -8.57 -5.91
CA LYS A 38 -7.65 -8.69 -7.17
C LYS A 38 -7.14 -7.70 -8.21
N CYS A 39 -6.94 -6.42 -7.86
CA CYS A 39 -6.37 -5.42 -8.76
C CYS A 39 -4.97 -5.81 -9.24
N MET A 40 -4.10 -6.27 -8.35
CA MET A 40 -2.77 -6.78 -8.68
C MET A 40 -2.84 -7.88 -9.74
N LYS A 41 -3.70 -8.87 -9.55
CA LYS A 41 -3.85 -9.98 -10.51
C LYS A 41 -4.50 -9.55 -11.83
N GLU A 42 -5.61 -8.80 -11.77
CA GLU A 42 -6.46 -8.57 -12.92
C GLU A 42 -6.05 -7.33 -13.73
N ARG A 43 -5.76 -6.22 -13.05
CA ARG A 43 -5.41 -4.92 -13.66
C ARG A 43 -3.93 -4.85 -14.01
N TRP A 44 -3.06 -5.22 -13.07
CA TRP A 44 -1.61 -5.04 -13.21
C TRP A 44 -0.85 -6.31 -13.59
N LYS A 45 -1.54 -7.45 -13.70
CA LYS A 45 -0.97 -8.76 -14.08
C LYS A 45 0.22 -9.17 -13.20
N ILE A 46 0.22 -8.75 -11.94
CA ILE A 46 1.21 -9.11 -10.94
C ILE A 46 0.98 -10.56 -10.52
N SER A 47 2.01 -11.39 -10.68
CA SER A 47 1.94 -12.83 -10.40
C SER A 47 1.80 -13.11 -8.89
N PRO A 48 1.05 -14.15 -8.48
CA PRO A 48 1.05 -14.64 -7.10
C PRO A 48 2.43 -15.12 -6.61
N ASP A 49 3.36 -15.43 -7.51
CA ASP A 49 4.74 -15.81 -7.17
C ASP A 49 5.66 -14.59 -6.94
N GLU A 50 5.18 -13.35 -7.14
CA GLU A 50 5.96 -12.19 -6.72
C GLU A 50 6.08 -12.15 -5.18
N ASN A 51 7.24 -11.71 -4.70
CA ASN A 51 7.47 -11.48 -3.28
C ASN A 51 6.65 -10.26 -2.80
N VAL A 52 5.42 -10.51 -2.34
CA VAL A 52 4.48 -9.49 -1.88
C VAL A 52 4.51 -9.39 -0.35
N GLN A 53 4.69 -8.17 0.16
CA GLN A 53 4.65 -7.90 1.61
C GLN A 53 3.53 -6.89 1.92
N PHE A 54 2.72 -7.21 2.92
CA PHE A 54 1.61 -6.37 3.37
C PHE A 54 2.01 -5.57 4.60
N TYR A 55 1.70 -4.28 4.60
CA TYR A 55 1.98 -3.36 5.68
C TYR A 55 0.68 -2.72 6.16
N THR A 56 0.44 -2.73 7.46
CA THR A 56 -0.57 -1.88 8.11
C THR A 56 0.08 -0.71 8.85
N ASN A 57 1.39 -0.80 9.08
CA ASN A 57 2.19 0.24 9.69
C ASN A 57 3.02 0.98 8.63
N ARG A 58 2.76 2.29 8.53
CA ARG A 58 3.43 3.16 7.57
C ARG A 58 4.95 3.25 7.80
N ARG A 59 5.39 3.24 9.06
CA ARG A 59 6.82 3.33 9.41
C ARG A 59 7.61 2.12 8.93
N GLU A 60 7.03 0.93 9.04
CA GLU A 60 7.66 -0.31 8.57
C GLU A 60 7.80 -0.33 7.05
N LEU A 61 6.79 0.17 6.34
CA LEU A 61 6.87 0.35 4.89
C LEU A 61 8.05 1.25 4.51
N PHE A 62 8.15 2.44 5.12
CA PHE A 62 9.22 3.39 4.80
C PHE A 62 10.60 2.85 5.16
N TRP A 63 10.74 2.09 6.25
CA TRP A 63 12.01 1.41 6.54
C TRP A 63 12.45 0.43 5.43
N ASP A 64 11.52 -0.29 4.82
CA ASP A 64 11.87 -1.19 3.72
C ASP A 64 12.11 -0.43 2.40
N ILE A 65 11.49 0.75 2.21
CA ILE A 65 11.81 1.69 1.13
C ILE A 65 13.24 2.23 1.29
N GLU A 66 13.59 2.77 2.47
CA GLU A 66 14.92 3.29 2.80
C GLU A 66 16.02 2.23 2.66
N ARG A 67 15.69 0.95 2.86
CA ARG A 67 16.61 -0.18 2.66
C ARG A 67 16.68 -0.66 1.22
N HIS A 68 16.07 0.05 0.28
CA HIS A 68 15.95 -0.30 -1.14
C HIS A 68 15.35 -1.69 -1.40
N ARG A 69 14.53 -2.21 -0.47
CA ARG A 69 13.91 -3.53 -0.59
C ARG A 69 12.65 -3.49 -1.44
N VAL A 70 12.03 -2.32 -1.63
CA VAL A 70 10.78 -2.17 -2.37
C VAL A 70 11.07 -1.84 -3.83
N LYS A 71 10.42 -2.55 -4.77
CA LYS A 71 10.41 -2.19 -6.21
C LYS A 71 9.11 -1.53 -6.64
N ARG A 72 8.03 -1.79 -5.90
CA ARG A 72 6.68 -1.38 -6.23
C ARG A 72 5.88 -1.19 -4.96
N LEU A 73 5.11 -0.11 -4.89
CA LEU A 73 4.18 0.19 -3.81
C LEU A 73 2.75 0.18 -4.36
N VAL A 74 1.89 -0.63 -3.75
CA VAL A 74 0.47 -0.72 -4.06
C VAL A 74 -0.32 -0.10 -2.92
N VAL A 75 -1.20 0.84 -3.25
CA VAL A 75 -2.09 1.50 -2.30
C VAL A 75 -3.53 1.50 -2.79
N TYR A 76 -4.47 1.60 -1.85
CA TYR A 76 -5.87 1.80 -2.20
C TYR A 76 -6.07 3.18 -2.86
N SER A 77 -5.61 4.24 -2.22
CA SER A 77 -5.70 5.63 -2.71
C SER A 77 -4.53 6.46 -2.14
N LEU A 78 -4.22 7.60 -2.76
CA LEU A 78 -3.07 8.43 -2.35
C LEU A 78 -3.21 9.04 -0.97
N ASP A 79 -4.43 9.37 -0.55
CA ASP A 79 -4.70 9.91 0.79
C ASP A 79 -4.35 8.93 1.92
N ARG A 80 -4.13 7.64 1.59
CA ARG A 80 -3.64 6.67 2.57
C ARG A 80 -2.18 6.90 2.95
N LEU A 81 -1.37 7.43 2.04
CA LEU A 81 0.07 7.57 2.26
C LEU A 81 0.43 8.73 3.18
N ALA A 82 -0.40 9.78 3.22
CA ALA A 82 -0.06 11.01 3.92
C ALA A 82 -1.30 11.69 4.51
N ALA A 83 -1.13 12.36 5.64
CA ALA A 83 -2.19 13.14 6.27
C ALA A 83 -2.33 14.54 5.64
N THR A 84 -1.28 15.04 4.98
CA THR A 84 -1.25 16.36 4.35
C THR A 84 -0.72 16.28 2.93
N ARG A 85 -1.03 17.31 2.13
CA ARG A 85 -0.54 17.42 0.75
C ARG A 85 0.98 17.56 0.69
N GLU A 86 1.58 18.34 1.58
CA GLU A 86 3.03 18.54 1.64
C GLU A 86 3.75 17.22 1.95
N GLU A 87 3.23 16.45 2.90
CA GLU A 87 3.74 15.13 3.22
C GLU A 87 3.59 14.16 2.04
N LEU A 88 2.46 14.22 1.33
CA LEU A 88 2.24 13.40 0.13
C LEU A 88 3.24 13.75 -0.98
N GLU A 89 3.46 15.04 -1.23
CA GLU A 89 4.42 15.50 -2.26
C GLU A 89 5.85 15.02 -1.94
N GLY A 90 6.26 15.07 -0.67
CA GLY A 90 7.54 14.52 -0.23
C GLY A 90 7.65 13.00 -0.45
N ILE A 91 6.62 12.24 -0.09
CA ILE A 91 6.59 10.78 -0.29
C ILE A 91 6.66 10.44 -1.78
N LEU A 92 5.89 11.13 -2.63
CA LEU A 92 5.89 10.86 -4.07
C LEU A 92 7.26 11.17 -4.69
N PHE A 93 7.93 12.22 -4.23
CA PHE A 93 9.28 12.54 -4.66
C PHE A 93 10.28 11.45 -4.27
N GLU A 94 10.22 10.94 -3.03
CA GLU A 94 11.09 9.85 -2.58
C GLU A 94 10.85 8.56 -3.36
N LEU A 95 9.60 8.18 -3.61
CA LEU A 95 9.26 6.99 -4.39
C LEU A 95 9.81 7.07 -5.82
N ASP A 96 9.70 8.22 -6.47
CA ASP A 96 10.24 8.45 -7.82
C ASP A 96 11.77 8.40 -7.83
N ALA A 97 12.43 9.07 -6.87
CA ALA A 97 13.88 9.07 -6.73
C ALA A 97 14.46 7.66 -6.50
N GLU A 98 13.73 6.81 -5.78
CA GLU A 98 14.06 5.40 -5.52
C GLU A 98 13.67 4.45 -6.66
N GLY A 99 13.02 4.96 -7.71
CA GLY A 99 12.53 4.17 -8.84
C GLY A 99 11.45 3.16 -8.46
N ILE A 100 10.66 3.47 -7.42
CA ILE A 100 9.57 2.63 -6.94
C ILE A 100 8.31 2.90 -7.75
N GLU A 101 7.79 1.86 -8.41
CA GLU A 101 6.53 1.95 -9.15
C GLU A 101 5.35 2.08 -8.18
N LEU A 102 4.61 3.20 -8.23
CA LEU A 102 3.40 3.40 -7.44
C LEU A 102 2.15 2.98 -8.21
N LEU A 103 1.37 2.04 -7.65
CA LEU A 103 0.10 1.57 -8.19
C LEU A 103 -1.05 1.91 -7.27
N ILE A 104 -2.05 2.60 -7.81
CA ILE A 104 -3.20 3.12 -7.06
C ILE A 104 -4.45 2.40 -7.56
N ALA A 105 -5.17 1.74 -6.65
CA ALA A 105 -6.33 0.93 -7.03
C ALA A 105 -7.59 1.76 -7.25
N ASN A 106 -7.79 2.78 -6.43
CA ASN A 106 -8.93 3.69 -6.41
C ASN A 106 -8.44 5.13 -6.64
N GLU A 107 -8.70 5.64 -7.85
CA GLU A 107 -8.35 6.99 -8.32
C GLU A 107 -9.39 8.04 -7.91
#